data_AF-X1IB06-F1
#
_entry.id   AF-X1IB06-F1
#
_cell.length_a   1.000
_cell.length_b   1.000
_cell.length_c   1.000
_cell.angle_alpha   90.00
_cell.angle_beta   90.00
_cell.angle_gamma   90.00
#
_symmetry.space_group_name_H-M   'P 1'
#
loop_
_entity.id
_entity.type
_entity.pdbx_description
1 polymer ?
#
loop_
_entity_poly.entity_id
_entity_poly.type
_entity_poly.pdbx_seq_one_letter_code
_entity_poly.pdbx_strand_id
1 'polypeptide(L)'
;KTLIYNWTTFICVIFMLSFFLYTIEVKGPISLSSKIGEYLMYASFGAIFAQTFMGRLGLFVGSIQNFTVPPWKKPILIACMVIVLAALIALDKLNLLEKLTPEE
;
A
#
# COMPACT_ATOMS: atom_id res chain seq x y z
N LYS A 1 9.30 -30.08 15.85
CA LYS A 1 9.56 -28.64 16.09
C LYS A 1 8.40 -27.74 15.64
N THR A 2 7.87 -27.90 14.42
CA THR A 2 6.74 -27.11 13.91
C THR A 2 5.45 -27.22 14.74
N LEU A 3 5.19 -28.40 15.32
CA LEU A 3 3.98 -28.63 16.10
C LEU A 3 3.94 -27.77 17.39
N ILE A 4 5.05 -27.73 18.14
CA ILE A 4 5.16 -26.91 19.37
C ILE A 4 4.97 -25.43 19.03
N TYR A 5 5.58 -24.96 17.94
CA TYR A 5 5.44 -23.57 17.50
C TYR A 5 3.98 -23.20 17.20
N ASN A 6 3.28 -24.01 16.40
CA ASN A 6 1.89 -23.74 16.03
C ASN A 6 0.95 -23.71 17.25
N TRP A 7 1.17 -24.62 18.21
CA TRP A 7 0.40 -24.67 19.45
C TRP A 7 0.67 -23.48 20.38
N THR A 8 1.94 -23.04 20.49
CA THR A 8 2.28 -21.83 21.25
C THR A 8 1.66 -20.59 20.62
N THR A 9 1.72 -20.44 19.30
CA THR A 9 1.07 -19.33 18.59
C THR A 9 -0.44 -19.33 18.82
N PHE A 10 -1.08 -20.50 18.76
CA PHE A 10 -2.53 -20.63 18.99
C PHE A 10 -2.92 -20.21 20.42
N ILE A 11 -2.16 -20.65 21.43
CA ILE A 11 -2.38 -20.26 22.84
C ILE A 11 -2.21 -18.74 23.01
N CYS A 12 -1.19 -18.14 22.41
CA CYS A 12 -0.94 -16.70 22.50
C CYS A 12 -2.07 -15.89 21.85
N VAL A 13 -2.57 -16.32 20.70
CA VAL A 13 -3.69 -15.65 20.02
C VAL A 13 -4.97 -15.72 20.86
N ILE A 14 -5.28 -16.85 21.48
CA ILE A 14 -6.44 -17.01 22.36
C ILE A 14 -6.33 -16.10 23.58
N PHE A 15 -5.15 -16.04 24.23
CA PHE A 15 -4.91 -15.17 25.38
C PHE A 15 -5.02 -13.69 25.00
N MET A 16 -4.49 -13.32 23.84
CA MET A 16 -4.59 -11.95 23.33
C MET A 16 -6.05 -11.56 23.06
N LEU A 17 -6.83 -12.43 22.40
CA LEU A 17 -8.25 -12.21 22.14
C LEU A 17 -9.08 -12.14 23.43
N SER A 18 -8.76 -12.98 24.40
CA SER A 18 -9.43 -12.99 25.71
C SER A 18 -9.13 -11.70 26.49
N PHE A 19 -7.90 -11.21 26.46
CA PHE A 19 -7.55 -9.91 27.05
C PHE A 19 -8.29 -8.75 26.38
N PHE A 20 -8.48 -8.84 25.06
CA PHE A 20 -9.13 -7.81 24.26
C PHE A 20 -10.66 -7.75 24.48
N LEU A 21 -11.34 -8.91 24.48
CA LEU A 21 -12.80 -9.00 24.63
C LEU A 21 -13.24 -8.90 26.09
N TYR A 22 -12.39 -9.31 27.03
CA TYR A 22 -12.69 -9.38 28.46
C TYR A 22 -11.87 -8.37 29.28
N THR A 23 -11.44 -7.26 28.67
CA THR A 23 -11.01 -6.08 29.44
C THR A 23 -12.23 -5.53 30.18
N ILE A 24 -12.50 -6.11 31.35
CA ILE A 24 -13.42 -5.58 32.33
C ILE A 24 -12.80 -4.25 32.76
N GLU A 25 -13.54 -3.14 32.67
CA GLU A 25 -13.10 -1.85 33.23
C GLU A 25 -12.86 -2.02 34.72
N VAL A 26 -11.60 -2.25 35.12
CA VAL A 26 -11.24 -2.35 36.52
C VAL A 26 -11.32 -0.95 37.13
N LYS A 27 -12.48 -0.58 37.66
CA LYS A 27 -12.68 0.68 38.39
C LYS A 27 -11.95 0.61 39.74
N GLY A 28 -10.72 1.12 39.78
CA GLY A 28 -9.85 1.18 40.98
C GLY A 28 -8.47 1.82 40.66
N PRO A 29 -7.50 1.85 41.60
CA PRO A 29 -6.14 2.38 41.37
C PRO A 29 -5.34 1.66 40.25
N ILE A 30 -5.81 0.49 39.81
CA ILE A 30 -5.31 -0.27 38.66
C ILE A 30 -5.83 0.32 37.32
N SER A 31 -6.79 1.25 37.36
CA SER A 31 -7.33 1.94 36.19
C SER A 31 -6.29 2.74 35.40
N LEU A 32 -5.20 3.17 36.05
CA LEU A 32 -4.09 3.83 35.35
C LEU A 32 -3.37 2.85 34.42
N SER A 33 -3.13 1.61 34.88
CA SER A 33 -2.54 0.54 34.06
C SER A 33 -3.49 0.15 32.93
N SER A 34 -4.80 0.11 33.18
CA SER A 34 -5.81 -0.17 32.16
C SER A 34 -5.85 0.91 31.06
N LYS A 35 -5.78 2.19 31.43
CA LYS A 35 -5.70 3.30 30.46
C LYS A 35 -4.41 3.27 29.63
N ILE A 36 -3.28 2.99 30.26
CA ILE A 36 -1.99 2.83 29.56
C ILE A 36 -2.07 1.67 28.56
N GLY A 37 -2.70 0.56 28.95
CA GLY A 37 -2.97 -0.57 28.06
C GLY A 37 -3.80 -0.16 26.84
N GLU A 38 -4.84 0.63 27.04
CA GLU A 38 -5.70 1.14 25.95
C GLU A 38 -4.90 2.02 24.95
N TYR A 39 -4.09 2.96 25.44
CA TYR A 39 -3.24 3.78 24.58
C TYR A 39 -2.18 2.96 23.84
N LEU A 40 -1.55 1.99 24.51
CA LEU A 40 -0.61 1.07 23.86
C LEU A 40 -1.30 0.24 22.78
N MET A 41 -2.55 -0.14 22.98
CA MET A 41 -3.33 -0.91 22.02
C MET A 41 -3.66 -0.09 20.77
N TYR A 42 -4.08 1.17 20.95
CA TYR A 42 -4.27 2.11 19.83
C TYR A 42 -2.96 2.33 19.05
N ALA A 43 -1.84 2.51 19.76
CA ALA A 43 -0.53 2.66 19.13
C ALA A 43 -0.10 1.39 18.36
N SER A 44 -0.35 0.22 18.94
CA SER A 44 -0.01 -1.08 18.34
C SER A 44 -0.79 -1.34 17.05
N PHE A 45 -2.09 -1.01 17.05
CA PHE A 45 -2.89 -1.06 15.83
C PHE A 45 -2.44 -0.07 14.77
N GLY A 46 -2.08 1.16 15.16
CA GLY A 46 -1.47 2.13 14.26
C GLY A 46 -0.17 1.61 13.63
N ALA A 47 0.68 0.94 14.41
CA ALA A 47 1.93 0.37 13.92
C ALA A 47 1.72 -0.79 12.92
N ILE A 48 0.80 -1.71 13.21
CA ILE A 48 0.46 -2.83 12.32
C ILE A 48 -0.19 -2.33 11.02
N PHE A 49 -1.07 -1.32 11.14
CA PHE A 49 -1.64 -0.61 10.00
C PHE A 49 -0.54 0.03 9.14
N ALA A 50 0.36 0.80 9.74
CA ALA A 50 1.46 1.45 9.02
C ALA A 50 2.39 0.43 8.32
N GLN A 51 2.71 -0.68 8.98
CA GLN A 51 3.51 -1.77 8.39
C GLN A 51 2.87 -2.36 7.14
N THR A 52 1.57 -2.65 7.19
CA THR A 52 0.84 -3.24 6.06
C THR A 52 0.63 -2.24 4.92
N PHE A 53 0.40 -0.96 5.23
CA PHE A 53 0.24 0.11 4.24
C PHE A 53 1.56 0.52 3.58
N MET A 54 2.64 0.73 4.34
CA MET A 54 3.94 1.14 3.77
C MET A 54 4.51 0.09 2.82
N GLY A 55 4.37 -1.20 3.12
CA GLY A 55 4.83 -2.26 2.22
C GLY A 55 4.12 -2.25 0.87
N ARG A 56 2.80 -2.06 0.87
CA ARG A 56 1.98 -2.05 -0.36
C ARG A 56 2.09 -0.73 -1.13
N LEU A 57 2.10 0.41 -0.44
CA LEU A 57 2.29 1.72 -1.06
C LEU A 57 3.71 1.91 -1.59
N GLY A 58 4.72 1.33 -0.93
CA GLY A 58 6.10 1.34 -1.42
C GLY A 58 6.23 0.64 -2.78
N LEU A 59 5.55 -0.49 -2.99
CA LEU A 59 5.50 -1.17 -4.29
C LEU A 59 4.77 -0.32 -5.35
N PHE A 60 3.67 0.33 -4.97
CA PHE A 60 2.92 1.22 -5.87
C PHE A 60 3.76 2.46 -6.27
N VAL A 61 4.39 3.13 -5.31
CA VAL A 61 5.28 4.28 -5.56
C VAL A 61 6.48 3.86 -6.40
N GLY A 62 7.10 2.71 -6.10
CA GLY A 62 8.18 2.16 -6.91
C GLY A 62 7.75 1.88 -8.35
N SER A 63 6.51 1.40 -8.55
CA SER A 63 5.94 1.23 -9.89
C SER A 63 5.73 2.56 -10.61
N ILE A 64 5.20 3.60 -9.94
CA ILE A 64 5.02 4.92 -10.55
C ILE A 64 6.36 5.59 -10.87
N GLN A 65 7.32 5.55 -9.95
CA GLN A 65 8.67 6.06 -10.18
C GLN A 65 9.32 5.42 -11.41
N ASN A 66 9.03 4.14 -11.66
CA ASN A 66 9.50 3.42 -12.83
C ASN A 66 9.08 4.03 -14.17
N PHE A 67 7.95 4.74 -14.20
CA PHE A 67 7.43 5.46 -15.36
C PHE A 67 7.92 6.92 -15.42
N THR A 68 8.37 7.49 -14.30
CA THR A 68 8.89 8.88 -14.22
C THR A 68 10.41 8.96 -14.45
N VAL A 69 11.14 7.85 -14.47
CA VAL A 69 12.58 7.84 -14.79
C VAL A 69 12.80 8.28 -16.24
N PRO A 70 13.81 9.13 -16.54
CA PRO A 70 14.06 9.64 -17.89
C PRO A 70 14.14 8.52 -18.95
N PRO A 71 13.56 8.75 -20.14
CA PRO A 71 13.29 7.72 -21.16
C PRO A 71 14.55 6.99 -21.64
N TRP A 72 15.73 7.59 -21.49
CA TRP A 72 17.01 7.02 -21.91
C TRP A 72 17.47 5.78 -21.11
N LYS A 73 16.93 5.51 -19.92
CA LYS A 73 17.29 4.31 -19.13
C LYS A 73 16.44 3.07 -19.45
N LYS A 74 15.35 3.21 -20.21
CA LYS A 74 14.45 2.10 -20.53
C LYS A 74 14.13 2.05 -22.02
N PRO A 75 14.61 1.02 -22.76
CA PRO A 75 14.38 0.93 -24.20
C PRO A 75 12.89 0.85 -24.58
N ILE A 76 12.04 0.39 -23.65
CA ILE A 76 10.59 0.31 -23.84
C ILE A 76 9.92 1.69 -23.96
N LEU A 77 10.42 2.72 -23.25
CA LEU A 77 9.86 4.08 -23.32
C LEU A 77 10.25 4.77 -24.63
N ILE A 78 11.48 4.54 -25.11
CA ILE A 78 11.94 5.03 -26.41
C ILE A 78 11.09 4.41 -27.53
N ALA A 79 10.83 3.11 -27.47
CA ALA A 79 9.95 2.44 -28.43
C ALA A 79 8.52 3.03 -28.42
N CYS A 80 7.96 3.29 -27.24
CA CYS A 80 6.64 3.91 -27.12
C CYS A 80 6.61 5.33 -27.70
N MET A 81 7.65 6.15 -27.47
CA MET A 81 7.79 7.49 -28.03
C MET A 81 7.86 7.47 -29.57
N VAL A 82 8.63 6.52 -30.13
CA VAL A 82 8.74 6.34 -31.58
C VAL A 82 7.43 5.85 -32.18
N ILE A 83 6.69 4.96 -31.49
CA ILE A 83 5.37 4.48 -31.94
C ILE A 83 4.35 5.63 -31.94
N VAL A 84 4.31 6.46 -30.90
CA VAL A 84 3.40 7.62 -30.83
C VAL A 84 3.76 8.65 -31.92
N LEU A 85 5.05 8.90 -32.15
CA LEU A 85 5.51 9.81 -33.19
C LEU A 85 5.19 9.26 -34.60
N ALA A 86 5.37 7.96 -34.83
CA ALA A 86 4.98 7.30 -36.07
C ALA A 86 3.46 7.33 -36.29
N ALA A 87 2.66 7.15 -35.23
CA ALA A 87 1.21 7.27 -35.27
C ALA A 87 0.78 8.72 -35.57
N LEU A 88 1.43 9.72 -34.98
CA LEU A 88 1.18 11.13 -35.28
C LEU A 88 1.51 11.46 -36.73
N ILE A 89 2.67 11.05 -37.24
CA ILE A 89 3.04 11.26 -38.65
C ILE A 89 2.06 10.53 -39.59
N ALA A 90 1.61 9.33 -39.24
CA ALA A 90 0.62 8.60 -40.03
C ALA A 90 -0.75 9.31 -40.05
N LEU A 91 -1.18 9.87 -38.91
CA LEU A 91 -2.41 10.66 -38.80
C LEU A 91 -2.32 12.00 -39.53
N ASP A 92 -1.15 12.64 -39.51
CA ASP A 92 -0.83 13.87 -40.22
C ASP A 92 -0.84 13.64 -41.75
N LYS A 93 -0.27 12.52 -42.21
CA LYS A 93 -0.31 12.09 -43.62
C LYS A 93 -1.71 11.72 -44.12
N LEU A 94 -2.62 11.35 -43.22
CA LEU A 94 -4.01 10.99 -43.52
C LEU A 94 -4.98 12.18 -43.41
N ASN A 95 -4.47 13.39 -43.10
CA ASN A 95 -5.25 14.63 -42.99
C ASN A 95 -6.51 14.50 -42.09
N LEU A 96 -6.41 13.63 -41.08
CA LEU A 96 -7.48 13.27 -40.15
C LEU A 96 -7.32 13.95 -38.77
N LEU A 97 -6.21 14.69 -38.56
CA LEU A 97 -6.00 15.55 -37.40
C LEU A 97 -7.01 16.72 -37.35
N GLU A 98 -7.36 17.26 -38.52
CA GLU A 98 -8.30 18.38 -38.68
C GLU A 98 -9.77 17.96 -38.42
N LYS A 99 -10.09 16.66 -38.56
CA LYS A 99 -11.46 16.14 -38.37
C LYS A 99 -11.72 15.60 -36.95
N LEU A 100 -10.67 15.21 -36.23
CA LEU A 100 -10.76 14.65 -34.87
C LEU A 100 -10.39 15.67 -33.76
N THR A 101 -9.82 16.82 -34.13
CA THR A 101 -9.62 17.97 -33.24
C THR A 101 -10.22 19.23 -33.89
N PRO A 102 -11.55 19.35 -34.01
CA PRO A 102 -12.13 20.66 -34.23
C PRO A 102 -11.74 21.52 -33.00
N GLU A 103 -11.02 22.61 -33.27
CA GLU A 103 -10.82 23.68 -32.29
C GLU A 103 -12.19 24.27 -31.93
N GLU A 104 -12.77 23.75 -30.85
CA GLU A 104 -13.71 24.49 -30.01
C GLU A 104 -13.10 24.68 -28.62
#